data_AF-T1CAS9-F1
#
_entry.id   AF-T1CAS9-F1
#
_cell.length_a   1.000
_cell.length_b   1.000
_cell.length_c   1.000
_cell.angle_alpha   90.00
_cell.angle_beta   90.00
_cell.angle_gamma   90.00
#
_symmetry.space_group_name_H-M   'P 1'
#
loop_
_entity.id
_entity.type
_entity.pdbx_description
1 polymer ?
#
loop_
_entity_poly.entity_id
_entity_poly.type
_entity_poly.pdbx_seq_one_letter_code
_entity_poly.pdbx_strand_id
1 'polypeptide(L)'
;PNGYDVLNARVNLSNFHLTEVQDENHLRVDELALNHAMGVIGRAPYRVAPVTDTSLVIPDESSAIAQALSRRPDLRALNSQLRAQEQTIRFNQAQFLPTVSLLGNYSFDSEFFPLVYNWSAAATVNVPILTVF
;
A
#
# COMPACT_ATOMS: atom_id res chain seq x y z
N PRO A 1 -2.23 -52.49 44.07
CA PRO A 1 -1.71 -51.44 43.15
C PRO A 1 -2.44 -51.55 41.81
N ASN A 2 -3.40 -50.63 41.58
CA ASN A 2 -4.41 -50.75 40.54
C ASN A 2 -3.87 -50.23 39.19
N GLY A 3 -3.89 -51.07 38.15
CA GLY A 3 -3.39 -50.73 36.81
C GLY A 3 -4.10 -49.54 36.14
N TYR A 4 -5.25 -49.14 36.66
CA TYR A 4 -6.03 -47.98 36.20
C TYR A 4 -5.32 -46.64 36.46
N ASP A 5 -4.70 -46.44 37.62
CA ASP A 5 -3.99 -45.18 37.94
C ASP A 5 -2.76 -44.99 37.05
N VAL A 6 -2.09 -46.09 36.71
CA VAL A 6 -0.90 -46.08 35.86
C VAL A 6 -1.25 -45.82 34.39
N LEU A 7 -2.42 -46.27 33.93
CA LEU A 7 -2.91 -45.99 32.58
C LEU A 7 -3.37 -44.54 32.45
N ASN A 8 -4.12 -44.02 33.42
CA ASN A 8 -4.53 -42.61 33.46
C ASN A 8 -3.32 -41.67 33.55
N ALA A 9 -2.31 -42.00 34.35
CA ALA A 9 -1.07 -41.23 34.44
C ALA A 9 -0.29 -41.20 33.10
N ARG A 10 -0.27 -42.32 32.35
CA ARG A 10 0.35 -42.37 31.01
C ARG A 10 -0.41 -41.57 29.97
N VAL A 11 -1.74 -41.66 29.95
CA VAL A 11 -2.57 -40.87 29.03
C VAL A 11 -2.40 -39.37 29.32
N ASN A 12 -2.42 -38.99 30.60
CA ASN A 12 -2.17 -37.61 30.99
C ASN A 12 -0.78 -37.13 30.56
N LEU A 13 0.27 -37.93 30.77
CA LEU A 13 1.62 -37.58 30.33
C LEU A 13 1.71 -37.41 28.80
N SER A 14 1.11 -38.31 28.03
CA SER A 14 1.07 -38.19 26.57
C SER A 14 0.30 -36.96 26.10
N ASN A 15 -0.80 -36.61 26.78
CA ASN A 15 -1.56 -35.39 26.49
C ASN A 15 -0.75 -34.13 26.83
N PHE A 16 -0.06 -34.10 27.97
CA PHE A 16 0.81 -32.98 28.33
C PHE A 16 1.94 -32.78 27.31
N HIS A 17 2.55 -33.86 26.85
CA HIS A 17 3.60 -33.78 25.83
C HIS A 17 3.04 -33.29 24.48
N LEU A 18 1.83 -33.71 24.11
CA LEU A 18 1.16 -33.18 22.92
C LEU A 18 0.89 -31.68 23.05
N THR A 19 0.39 -31.23 24.20
CA THR A 19 0.15 -29.81 24.47
C THR A 19 1.44 -29.00 24.45
N GLU A 20 2.53 -29.50 25.05
CA GLU A 20 3.85 -28.87 25.01
C GLU A 20 4.34 -28.65 23.56
N VAL A 21 4.26 -29.67 22.72
CA VAL A 21 4.65 -29.57 21.31
C VAL A 21 3.75 -28.59 20.55
N GLN A 22 2.45 -28.56 20.85
CA GLN A 22 1.52 -27.61 20.24
C GLN A 22 1.84 -26.17 20.64
N ASP A 23 2.08 -25.93 21.92
CA ASP A 23 2.39 -24.61 22.47
C ASP A 23 3.72 -24.09 21.93
N GLU A 24 4.75 -24.94 21.81
CA GLU A 24 6.01 -24.57 21.16
C GLU A 24 5.80 -24.18 19.68
N ASN A 25 4.96 -24.91 18.96
CA ASN A 25 4.67 -24.60 17.57
C ASN A 25 3.90 -23.29 17.42
N HIS A 26 2.91 -23.04 18.29
CA HIS A 26 2.18 -21.78 18.30
C HIS A 26 3.12 -20.61 18.59
N LEU A 27 4.00 -20.74 19.58
CA LEU A 27 5.00 -19.71 19.87
C LEU A 27 5.88 -19.41 18.64
N ARG A 28 6.34 -20.43 17.92
CA ARG A 28 7.14 -20.24 16.69
C ARG A 28 6.36 -19.54 15.58
N VAL A 29 5.07 -19.84 15.43
CA VAL A 29 4.19 -19.18 14.45
C VAL A 29 3.97 -17.71 14.84
N ASP A 30 3.73 -17.43 16.11
CA ASP A 30 3.54 -16.07 16.62
C ASP A 30 4.82 -15.23 16.51
N GLU A 31 5.99 -15.82 16.79
CA GLU A 31 7.29 -15.20 16.54
C GLU A 31 7.45 -14.83 15.05
N LEU A 32 7.10 -15.73 14.15
CA LEU A 32 7.17 -15.47 12.71
C LEU A 32 6.18 -14.39 12.27
N ALA A 33 4.95 -14.41 12.78
CA ALA A 33 3.94 -13.40 12.48
C ALA A 33 4.39 -12.01 12.97
N LEU A 34 4.99 -11.92 14.16
CA LEU A 34 5.55 -10.68 14.68
C LEU A 34 6.73 -10.19 13.83
N ASN A 35 7.66 -11.08 13.46
CA ASN A 35 8.78 -10.73 12.58
C ASN A 35 8.28 -10.21 11.22
N HIS A 36 7.29 -10.87 10.63
CA HIS A 36 6.65 -10.40 9.41
C HIS A 36 5.99 -9.02 9.59
N ALA A 37 5.27 -8.80 10.68
CA ALA A 37 4.64 -7.50 10.94
C ALA A 37 5.66 -6.37 11.16
N MET A 38 6.83 -6.68 11.73
CA MET A 38 7.94 -5.73 11.92
C MET A 38 8.80 -5.56 10.66
N GLY A 39 8.63 -6.40 9.63
CA GLY A 39 9.48 -6.40 8.43
C GLY A 39 10.89 -6.94 8.68
N VAL A 40 11.09 -7.76 9.73
CA VAL A 40 12.38 -8.38 10.05
C VAL A 40 12.52 -9.69 9.27
N ILE A 41 13.64 -9.84 8.56
CA ILE A 41 13.96 -11.06 7.83
C ILE A 41 14.80 -11.97 8.73
N GLY A 42 14.27 -13.14 9.06
CA GLY A 42 14.95 -14.13 9.90
C GLY A 42 14.63 -14.00 11.38
N ARG A 43 15.44 -14.65 12.22
CA ARG A 43 15.22 -14.71 13.68
C ARG A 43 15.97 -13.57 14.37
N ALA A 44 15.27 -12.50 14.74
CA ALA A 44 15.87 -11.44 15.53
C ALA A 44 16.03 -11.85 17.01
N PRO A 45 17.11 -11.44 17.68
CA PRO A 45 17.29 -11.67 19.11
C PRO A 45 16.49 -10.65 19.92
N TYR A 46 15.17 -10.79 19.96
CA TYR A 46 14.32 -10.00 20.86
C TYR A 46 13.81 -10.87 22.02
N ARG A 47 13.55 -10.23 23.16
CA ARG A 47 12.87 -10.85 24.30
C ARG A 47 11.62 -10.02 24.58
N VAL A 48 10.47 -10.69 24.64
CA VAL A 48 9.22 -10.04 25.03
C VAL A 48 9.39 -9.56 26.48
N ALA A 49 9.24 -8.25 26.70
CA ALA A 49 9.28 -7.69 28.04
C ALA A 49 8.04 -8.18 28.82
N PRO A 50 8.16 -8.48 30.12
CA PRO A 50 7.01 -8.83 30.93
C PRO A 50 6.01 -7.67 30.91
N VAL A 51 4.72 -8.00 30.75
CA VAL A 51 3.63 -7.01 30.73
C VAL A 51 3.61 -6.32 32.08
N THR A 52 4.17 -5.12 32.12
CA THR A 52 3.91 -4.18 33.22
C THR A 52 2.59 -3.54 32.88
N ASP A 53 1.64 -3.60 33.80
CA ASP A 53 0.26 -3.12 33.65
C ASP A 53 0.26 -1.63 33.26
N THR A 54 0.39 -1.39 31.96
CA THR A 54 0.44 -0.05 31.40
C THR A 54 -0.99 0.20 31.00
N SER A 55 -1.75 0.79 31.91
CA SER A 55 -3.08 1.29 31.61
C SER A 55 -2.97 2.17 30.37
N LEU A 56 -3.41 1.63 29.24
CA LEU A 56 -3.50 2.39 28.01
C LEU A 56 -4.54 3.47 28.26
N VAL A 57 -4.13 4.72 28.19
CA VAL A 57 -5.05 5.85 28.31
C VAL A 57 -5.94 5.82 27.07
N ILE A 58 -7.15 5.28 27.22
CA ILE A 58 -8.16 5.26 26.17
C ILE A 58 -8.71 6.69 26.07
N PRO A 59 -8.58 7.37 24.91
CA PRO A 59 -9.17 8.67 24.71
C PRO A 59 -10.69 8.62 24.87
N ASP A 60 -11.32 9.75 25.20
CA ASP A 60 -12.78 9.85 25.15
C ASP A 60 -13.30 9.47 23.74
N GLU A 61 -14.48 8.86 23.70
CA GLU A 61 -15.10 8.33 22.49
C GLU A 61 -15.21 9.40 21.38
N SER A 62 -15.60 10.62 21.74
CA SER A 62 -15.77 11.71 20.78
C SER A 62 -14.44 12.17 20.17
N SER A 63 -13.38 12.29 20.98
CA SER A 63 -12.02 12.58 20.53
C SER A 63 -11.44 11.43 19.69
N ALA A 64 -11.70 10.18 20.06
CA ALA A 64 -11.25 9.01 19.31
C ALA A 64 -11.88 8.97 17.90
N ILE A 65 -13.18 9.25 17.79
CA ILE A 65 -13.90 9.31 16.51
C ILE A 65 -13.37 10.46 15.65
N ALA A 66 -13.17 11.65 16.20
CA ALA A 66 -12.64 12.80 15.46
C ALA A 66 -11.22 12.54 14.93
N GLN A 67 -10.36 11.90 15.74
CA GLN A 67 -9.03 11.50 15.32
C GLN A 67 -9.06 10.40 14.24
N ALA A 68 -9.94 9.41 14.38
CA ALA A 68 -10.11 8.36 13.39
C ALA A 68 -10.56 8.93 12.05
N LEU A 69 -11.57 9.80 12.02
CA LEU A 69 -12.08 10.40 10.79
C LEU A 69 -11.04 11.30 10.09
N SER A 70 -10.27 12.08 10.84
CA SER A 70 -9.25 12.98 10.26
C SER A 70 -8.01 12.25 9.71
N ARG A 71 -7.68 11.08 10.27
CA ARG A 71 -6.50 10.29 9.89
C ARG A 71 -6.82 9.11 8.96
N ARG A 72 -8.09 8.86 8.67
CA ARG A 72 -8.56 7.76 7.82
C ARG A 72 -8.00 7.87 6.39
N PRO A 73 -7.05 7.01 5.99
CA PRO A 73 -6.40 7.07 4.68
C PRO A 73 -7.35 6.67 3.55
N ASP A 74 -8.36 5.84 3.85
CA ASP A 74 -9.44 5.44 2.93
C ASP A 74 -10.27 6.64 2.47
N LEU A 75 -10.67 7.54 3.38
CA LEU A 75 -11.40 8.77 3.04
C LEU A 75 -10.54 9.73 2.20
N ARG A 76 -9.24 9.81 2.48
CA ARG A 76 -8.31 10.61 1.65
C ARG A 76 -8.17 10.04 0.25
N ALA A 77 -8.09 8.71 0.13
CA ALA A 77 -8.05 8.02 -1.16
C ALA A 77 -9.34 8.30 -1.96
N LEU A 78 -10.52 8.16 -1.35
CA LEU A 78 -11.80 8.47 -1.99
C LEU A 78 -11.88 9.93 -2.45
N ASN A 79 -11.44 10.89 -1.63
CA ASN A 79 -11.38 12.30 -2.03
C ASN A 79 -10.42 12.55 -3.20
N SER A 80 -9.29 11.85 -3.26
CA SER A 80 -8.39 11.95 -4.41
C SER A 80 -9.00 11.37 -5.68
N GLN A 81 -9.75 10.26 -5.58
CA GLN A 81 -10.48 9.68 -6.70
C GLN A 81 -11.57 10.62 -7.20
N LEU A 82 -12.32 11.27 -6.29
CA LEU A 82 -13.34 12.24 -6.65
C LEU A 82 -12.74 13.43 -7.42
N ARG A 83 -11.64 14.00 -6.92
CA ARG A 83 -10.92 15.08 -7.62
C ARG A 83 -10.38 14.65 -8.99
N ALA A 84 -9.89 13.42 -9.10
CA ALA A 84 -9.43 12.88 -10.38
C ALA A 84 -10.59 12.77 -11.38
N GLN A 85 -11.76 12.29 -10.94
CA GLN A 85 -12.96 12.22 -11.78
C GLN A 85 -13.46 13.60 -12.22
N GLU A 86 -13.47 14.58 -11.31
CA GLU A 86 -13.80 15.97 -11.66
C GLU A 86 -12.85 16.53 -12.73
N GLN A 87 -11.56 16.23 -12.62
CA GLN A 87 -10.57 16.64 -13.61
C GLN A 87 -10.74 15.92 -14.94
N THR A 88 -11.16 14.65 -14.93
CA THR A 88 -11.52 13.92 -16.15
C THR A 88 -12.71 14.56 -16.86
N ILE A 89 -13.74 14.99 -16.11
CA ILE A 89 -14.89 15.72 -16.69
C ILE A 89 -14.40 17.02 -17.34
N ARG A 90 -13.59 17.80 -16.65
CA ARG A 90 -13.01 19.04 -17.19
C ARG A 90 -12.14 18.78 -18.41
N PHE A 91 -11.36 17.71 -18.41
CA PHE A 91 -10.55 17.30 -19.57
C PHE A 91 -11.43 16.95 -20.78
N ASN A 92 -12.49 16.17 -20.57
CA ASN A 92 -13.44 15.85 -21.63
C ASN A 92 -14.15 17.09 -22.18
N GLN A 93 -14.50 18.05 -21.31
CA GLN A 93 -15.04 19.34 -21.74
C GLN A 93 -14.01 20.15 -22.54
N ALA A 94 -12.73 20.12 -22.14
CA ALA A 94 -11.65 20.81 -22.82
C ALA A 94 -11.32 20.22 -24.20
N GLN A 95 -11.71 18.98 -24.49
CA GLN A 95 -11.57 18.40 -25.84
C GLN A 95 -12.44 19.11 -26.88
N PHE A 96 -13.50 19.81 -26.47
CA PHE A 96 -14.30 20.65 -27.38
C PHE A 96 -13.68 22.04 -27.62
N LEU A 97 -12.57 22.36 -26.94
CA LEU A 97 -11.87 23.62 -27.14
C LEU A 97 -10.80 23.49 -28.23
N PRO A 98 -10.45 24.60 -28.90
CA PRO A 98 -9.35 24.60 -29.85
C PRO A 98 -8.02 24.25 -29.14
N THR A 99 -7.27 23.32 -29.72
CA THR A 99 -5.92 22.99 -29.24
C THR A 99 -4.89 23.73 -30.06
N VAL A 100 -3.96 24.40 -29.39
CA VAL A 100 -2.83 25.10 -30.03
C VAL A 100 -1.54 24.37 -29.68
N SER A 101 -0.82 23.92 -30.70
CA SER A 101 0.45 23.21 -30.58
C SER A 101 1.56 24.04 -31.22
N LEU A 102 2.73 24.10 -30.57
CA LEU A 102 3.93 24.72 -31.10
C LEU A 102 5.03 23.66 -31.18
N LEU A 103 5.63 23.52 -32.35
CA LEU A 103 6.67 22.54 -32.67
C LEU A 103 7.89 23.31 -33.16
N GLY A 104 9.05 23.03 -32.57
CA GLY A 104 10.34 23.56 -33.01
C GLY A 104 11.30 22.40 -33.22
N ASN A 105 11.99 22.39 -34.36
CA ASN A 105 12.97 21.37 -34.69
C ASN A 105 14.27 22.05 -35.11
N TYR A 106 15.39 21.44 -34.76
CA TYR A 106 16.71 21.79 -35.27
C TYR A 106 17.42 20.50 -35.64
N SER A 107 18.11 20.48 -36.77
CA SER A 107 18.87 19.33 -37.23
C SER A 107 20.14 19.75 -37.96
N PHE A 108 21.11 18.85 -37.95
CA PHE A 108 22.34 18.93 -38.71
C PHE A 108 22.41 17.66 -39.54
N ASP A 109 21.93 17.74 -40.78
CA ASP A 109 21.83 16.59 -41.67
C ASP A 109 22.03 17.04 -43.13
N SER A 110 22.71 16.21 -43.91
CA SER A 110 22.95 16.41 -45.34
C SER A 110 23.43 15.08 -45.94
N GLU A 111 22.93 14.72 -47.13
CA GLU A 111 23.39 13.53 -47.85
C GLU A 111 24.87 13.62 -48.29
N PHE A 112 25.39 14.85 -48.41
CA PHE A 112 26.79 15.12 -48.79
C PHE A 112 27.42 16.16 -47.87
N PHE A 113 28.71 16.02 -47.55
CA PHE A 113 29.45 17.00 -46.75
C PHE A 113 29.62 18.32 -47.53
N PRO A 114 29.51 19.50 -46.91
CA PRO A 114 29.35 19.77 -45.47
C PRO A 114 27.91 19.62 -44.95
N LEU A 115 27.79 19.29 -43.66
CA LEU A 115 26.52 19.26 -42.94
C LEU A 115 25.86 20.64 -42.98
N VAL A 116 24.56 20.67 -43.29
CA VAL A 116 23.77 21.91 -43.35
C VAL A 116 22.97 22.05 -42.06
N TYR A 117 23.02 23.24 -41.46
CA TYR A 117 22.19 23.59 -40.32
C TYR A 117 20.77 23.89 -40.77
N ASN A 118 19.80 23.12 -40.27
CA ASN A 118 18.39 23.30 -40.54
C ASN A 118 17.64 23.58 -39.24
N TRP A 119 16.78 24.59 -39.23
CA TRP A 119 15.86 24.85 -38.14
C TRP A 119 14.46 25.11 -38.70
N SER A 120 13.43 24.65 -37.99
CA SER A 120 12.04 24.90 -38.36
C SER A 120 11.20 25.14 -37.12
N ALA A 121 10.23 26.03 -37.24
CA ALA A 121 9.22 26.28 -36.22
C ALA A 121 7.84 26.23 -36.89
N ALA A 122 6.91 25.50 -36.30
CA ALA A 122 5.56 25.33 -36.80
C ALA A 122 4.57 25.48 -35.63
N ALA A 123 3.53 26.29 -35.83
CA ALA A 123 2.40 26.36 -34.93
C ALA A 123 1.18 25.73 -35.63
N THR A 124 0.39 24.95 -34.91
CA THR A 124 -0.82 24.30 -35.44
C THR A 124 -1.97 24.56 -34.49
N VAL A 125 -3.09 25.01 -35.04
CA VAL A 125 -4.35 25.17 -34.31
C VAL A 125 -5.33 24.14 -34.84
N ASN A 126 -5.86 23.29 -33.95
CA ASN A 126 -6.87 22.29 -34.28
C ASN A 126 -8.20 22.68 -33.61
N VAL A 127 -9.27 22.81 -34.39
CA VAL A 127 -10.61 23.14 -33.91
C VAL A 127 -11.58 22.02 -34.32
N PRO A 128 -12.16 21.28 -33.36
CA PRO A 128 -13.20 20.30 -33.68
C PRO A 128 -14.50 21.02 -34.05
N ILE A 129 -14.94 20.89 -35.31
CA ILE A 129 -16.14 21.56 -35.84
C ILE A 129 -17.43 20.74 -35.75
N LEU A 130 -17.33 19.41 -35.64
CA LEU A 130 -18.44 18.48 -35.45
C LEU A 130 -17.95 17.23 -34.72
N THR A 131 -18.30 17.10 -33.45
CA THR A 131 -18.22 15.85 -32.69
C THR A 131 -19.63 15.29 -32.60
N VAL A 132 -20.03 14.46 -33.57
CA VAL A 132 -21.30 13.73 -33.49
C VAL A 132 -21.15 12.65 -32.42
N PHE A 133 -22.05 12.68 -31.44
CA PHE A 133 -22.16 11.72 -30.33
C PHE A 133 -22.62 10.34 -30.81
#